data_AF-A0A2T2SY24-F1
#
_entry.id   AF-A0A2T2SY24-F1
#
_cell.length_a   1.000
_cell.length_b   1.000
_cell.length_c   1.000
_cell.angle_alpha   90.00
_cell.angle_beta   90.00
_cell.angle_gamma   90.00
#
_symmetry.space_group_name_H-M   'P 1'
#
loop_
_entity.id
_entity.type
_entity.pdbx_description
1 polymer ?
#
loop_
_entity_poly.entity_id
_entity_poly.type
_entity_poly.pdbx_seq_one_letter_code
_entity_poly.pdbx_strand_id
1 'polypeptide(L)'
;LDDVIVFNPLNKDNIFDIIDIMSEDLFERAEELGLELEFDEAAKEFLTDRGFDQKYGARPLRRALQKYVQDPMAENILHDKITEGDTVLITHDGESEELSFEVKEGEAPTEAPTAETEGPTNGEPEVSTEDVAGQAPTDENGSGKTSTAAEED
;
A
#
# COMPACT_ATOMS: atom_id res chain seq x y z
N LEU A 1 24.29 31.85 22.64
CA LEU A 1 22.92 31.89 23.20
C LEU A 1 22.24 30.69 22.57
N ASP A 2 21.95 29.68 23.38
CA ASP A 2 21.33 28.45 22.91
C ASP A 2 19.81 28.59 23.09
N ASP A 3 19.06 28.60 21.98
CA ASP A 3 17.59 28.65 22.00
C ASP A 3 17.03 27.27 22.30
N VAL A 4 16.12 27.20 23.28
CA VAL A 4 15.40 25.98 23.64
C VAL A 4 14.07 25.97 22.89
N ILE A 5 13.92 25.05 21.95
CA ILE A 5 12.66 24.81 21.25
C ILE A 5 11.74 23.99 22.16
N VAL A 6 10.59 24.55 22.55
CA VAL A 6 9.55 23.85 23.32
C VAL A 6 8.52 23.29 22.35
N PHE A 7 8.30 21.97 22.40
CA PHE A 7 7.28 21.32 21.60
C PHE A 7 5.99 21.16 22.43
N ASN A 8 4.88 21.62 21.86
CA ASN A 8 3.55 21.38 22.43
C ASN A 8 3.08 19.97 22.05
N PRO A 9 2.31 19.30 22.93
CA PRO A 9 1.68 18.04 22.58
C PRO A 9 0.69 18.24 21.42
N LEU A 10 0.64 17.26 20.50
CA LEU A 10 -0.32 17.25 19.40
C LEU A 10 -1.73 17.04 19.96
N ASN A 11 -2.68 17.88 19.56
CA ASN A 11 -4.10 17.65 19.79
C ASN A 11 -4.71 16.89 18.59
N LYS A 12 -5.98 16.49 18.70
CA LYS A 12 -6.67 15.72 17.65
C LYS A 12 -6.76 16.49 16.33
N ASP A 13 -7.07 17.78 16.38
CA ASP A 13 -7.16 18.64 15.20
C ASP A 13 -5.82 18.69 14.46
N ASN A 14 -4.70 18.80 15.19
CA ASN A 14 -3.37 18.75 14.59
C ASN A 14 -3.07 17.40 13.94
N ILE A 15 -3.62 16.31 14.48
CA ILE A 15 -3.44 14.99 13.86
C ILE A 15 -4.22 14.92 12.55
N PHE A 16 -5.41 15.51 12.48
CA PHE A 16 -6.17 15.61 11.23
C PHE A 16 -5.41 16.41 10.18
N ASP A 17 -4.87 17.57 10.55
CA ASP A 17 -4.02 18.36 9.63
C ASP A 17 -2.81 17.54 9.14
N ILE A 18 -2.19 16.76 10.02
CA ILE A 18 -1.07 15.87 9.66
C ILE A 18 -1.53 14.77 8.70
N ILE A 19 -2.71 14.19 8.90
CA ILE A 19 -3.29 13.17 7.99
C ILE A 19 -3.50 13.78 6.61
N ASP A 20 -4.04 15.00 6.54
CA ASP A 20 -4.26 15.71 5.29
C ASP A 20 -2.93 15.92 4.55
N ILE A 21 -1.93 16.49 5.22
CA ILE A 21 -0.58 16.70 4.65
C ILE A 21 0.07 15.39 4.20
N MET A 22 -0.05 14.32 4.99
CA MET A 22 0.54 13.02 4.62
C MET A 22 -0.18 12.36 3.44
N SER A 23 -1.42 12.75 3.17
CA SER A 23 -2.24 12.20 2.10
C SER A 23 -2.15 13.02 0.82
N GLU A 24 -1.55 14.21 0.83
CA GLU A 24 -1.33 15.06 -0.36
C GLU A 24 -0.69 14.25 -1.51
N ASP A 25 0.40 13.53 -1.24
CA ASP A 25 1.08 12.68 -2.25
C ASP A 25 0.15 11.60 -2.84
N LEU A 26 -0.81 11.11 -2.07
CA LEU A 26 -1.78 10.11 -2.53
C LEU A 26 -2.86 10.77 -3.39
N PHE A 27 -3.34 11.94 -2.95
CA PHE A 27 -4.38 12.70 -3.65
C PHE A 27 -3.86 13.23 -4.98
N GLU A 28 -2.65 13.78 -5.03
CA GLU A 28 -2.02 14.21 -6.29
C GLU A 28 -1.94 13.08 -7.31
N ARG A 29 -1.54 11.86 -6.89
CA ARG A 29 -1.49 10.70 -7.79
C ARG A 29 -2.87 10.23 -8.22
N ALA A 30 -3.88 10.36 -7.36
CA ALA A 30 -5.24 10.03 -7.72
C ALA A 30 -5.79 11.04 -8.74
N GLU A 31 -5.50 12.34 -8.57
CA GLU A 31 -5.85 13.39 -9.52
C GLU A 31 -5.15 13.19 -10.88
N GLU A 32 -3.90 12.73 -10.89
CA GLU A 32 -3.20 12.34 -12.14
C GLU A 32 -3.88 11.18 -12.88
N LEU A 33 -4.64 10.35 -12.15
CA LEU A 33 -5.50 9.29 -12.69
C LEU A 33 -6.95 9.76 -12.91
N GLY A 34 -7.20 11.07 -12.84
CA GLY A 34 -8.52 11.67 -13.02
C GLY A 34 -9.53 11.37 -11.91
N LEU A 35 -9.05 11.02 -10.72
CA LEU A 35 -9.87 10.73 -9.53
C LEU A 35 -9.79 11.88 -8.53
N GLU A 36 -10.92 12.21 -7.90
CA GLU A 36 -10.95 13.16 -6.78
C GLU A 36 -11.17 12.38 -5.48
N LEU A 37 -10.32 12.59 -4.47
CA LEU A 37 -10.41 11.90 -3.19
C LEU A 37 -10.72 12.86 -2.06
N GLU A 38 -11.66 12.49 -1.20
CA GLU A 38 -12.02 13.26 -0.02
C GLU A 38 -12.06 12.36 1.22
N PHE A 39 -11.54 12.83 2.34
CA PHE A 39 -11.77 12.20 3.65
C PHE A 39 -12.94 12.89 4.35
N ASP A 40 -13.85 12.10 4.90
CA ASP A 40 -14.75 12.60 5.93
C ASP A 40 -14.06 12.64 7.31
N GLU A 41 -14.76 13.21 8.29
CA GLU A 41 -14.26 13.28 9.66
C GLU A 41 -14.07 11.88 10.28
N ALA A 42 -14.99 10.94 10.02
CA ALA A 42 -14.95 9.60 10.60
C ALA A 42 -13.73 8.79 10.13
N ALA A 43 -13.32 8.93 8.86
CA ALA A 43 -12.11 8.32 8.33
C ALA A 43 -10.86 8.89 9.00
N LYS A 44 -10.80 10.21 9.23
CA LYS A 44 -9.68 10.83 9.96
C LYS A 44 -9.63 10.39 11.42
N GLU A 45 -10.79 10.22 12.06
CA GLU A 45 -10.88 9.63 13.40
C GLU A 45 -10.34 8.21 13.42
N PHE A 46 -10.81 7.36 12.51
CA PHE A 46 -10.33 5.98 12.39
C PHE A 46 -8.81 5.91 12.18
N LEU A 47 -8.27 6.72 11.27
CA LEU A 47 -6.83 6.77 11.00
C LEU A 47 -6.04 7.26 12.22
N THR A 48 -6.57 8.22 12.96
CA THR A 48 -5.99 8.69 14.22
C THR A 48 -5.92 7.54 15.22
N ASP A 49 -7.01 6.82 15.43
CA ASP A 49 -7.08 5.72 16.39
C ASP A 49 -6.16 4.55 16.01
N ARG A 50 -5.99 4.28 14.71
CA ARG A 50 -5.15 3.18 14.20
C ARG A 50 -3.68 3.55 14.01
N GLY A 51 -3.36 4.83 13.83
CA GLY A 51 -2.04 5.29 13.40
C GLY A 51 -1.34 6.28 14.32
N PHE A 52 -2.04 6.90 15.28
CA PHE A 52 -1.41 7.74 16.29
C PHE A 52 -1.00 6.90 17.51
N ASP A 53 0.18 7.19 18.03
CA ASP A 53 0.66 6.58 19.27
C ASP A 53 1.25 7.66 20.19
N GLN A 54 0.90 7.65 21.48
CA GLN A 54 1.36 8.70 22.41
C GLN A 54 2.89 8.73 22.58
N LYS A 55 3.56 7.58 22.47
CA LYS A 55 5.01 7.46 22.61
C LYS A 55 5.75 7.76 21.30
N TYR A 56 5.17 7.39 20.16
CA TYR A 56 5.81 7.54 18.85
C TYR A 56 5.25 8.70 18.00
N GLY A 57 4.22 9.39 18.49
CA GLY A 57 3.52 10.47 17.80
C GLY A 57 2.83 10.01 16.52
N ALA A 58 2.79 10.90 15.52
CA ALA A 58 2.26 10.65 14.19
C ALA A 58 3.07 9.67 13.33
N ARG A 59 4.23 9.17 13.80
CA ARG A 59 5.13 8.34 12.98
C ARG A 59 4.46 7.06 12.44
N PRO A 60 3.59 6.35 13.21
CA PRO A 60 2.89 5.19 12.68
C PRO A 60 1.76 5.53 11.68
N LEU A 61 1.29 6.78 11.58
CA LEU A 61 0.20 7.18 10.69
C LEU A 61 0.49 6.85 9.23
N ARG A 62 1.74 7.03 8.79
CA ARG A 62 2.13 6.70 7.42
C ARG A 62 1.81 5.24 7.07
N ARG A 63 2.03 4.32 8.00
CA ARG A 63 1.72 2.90 7.81
C ARG A 63 0.21 2.65 7.84
N ALA A 64 -0.52 3.38 8.68
CA ALA A 64 -1.98 3.29 8.73
C ALA A 64 -2.61 3.78 7.41
N LEU A 65 -2.19 4.95 6.90
CA LEU A 65 -2.61 5.48 5.60
C LEU A 65 -2.35 4.50 4.47
N GLN A 66 -1.14 3.93 4.42
CA GLN A 66 -0.81 2.93 3.40
C GLN A 66 -1.76 1.71 3.49
N LYS A 67 -1.88 1.11 4.68
CA LYS A 67 -2.65 -0.13 4.86
C LYS A 67 -4.16 0.06 4.67
N TYR A 68 -4.72 1.15 5.20
CA TYR A 68 -6.18 1.32 5.29
C TYR A 68 -6.75 2.17 4.17
N VAL A 69 -5.93 2.97 3.49
CA VAL A 69 -6.36 3.83 2.39
C VAL A 69 -5.72 3.40 1.08
N GLN A 70 -4.39 3.43 1.00
CA GLN A 70 -3.68 3.23 -0.27
C GLN A 70 -3.85 1.81 -0.82
N ASP A 71 -3.68 0.78 0.02
CA ASP A 71 -3.79 -0.62 -0.42
C ASP A 71 -5.23 -0.93 -0.91
N PRO A 72 -6.31 -0.60 -0.17
CA PRO A 72 -7.68 -0.82 -0.65
C PRO A 72 -8.06 0.04 -1.87
N MET A 73 -7.55 1.27 -1.96
CA MET A 73 -7.76 2.11 -3.15
C MET A 73 -7.15 1.47 -4.39
N ALA A 74 -5.91 0.97 -4.29
CA ALA A 74 -5.27 0.28 -5.39
C ALA A 74 -6.06 -0.97 -5.82
N GLU A 75 -6.57 -1.76 -4.87
CA GLU A 75 -7.43 -2.90 -5.17
C GLU A 75 -8.74 -2.49 -5.88
N ASN A 76 -9.41 -1.43 -5.42
CA ASN A 76 -10.65 -0.96 -6.03
C ASN A 76 -10.44 -0.43 -7.46
N ILE A 77 -9.32 0.25 -7.73
CA ILE A 77 -8.93 0.68 -9.08
C ILE A 77 -8.64 -0.53 -9.97
N LEU A 78 -7.88 -1.52 -9.48
CA LEU A 78 -7.55 -2.73 -10.23
C LEU A 78 -8.77 -3.61 -10.55
N HIS A 79 -9.86 -3.45 -9.80
CA HIS A 79 -11.12 -4.16 -10.00
C HIS A 79 -12.18 -3.33 -10.75
N ASP A 80 -11.80 -2.21 -11.36
CA ASP A 80 -12.68 -1.31 -12.11
C ASP A 80 -13.89 -0.80 -11.29
N LYS A 81 -13.76 -0.73 -9.95
CA LYS A 81 -14.81 -0.18 -9.07
C LYS A 81 -14.75 1.33 -8.93
N ILE A 82 -13.58 1.91 -9.21
CA ILE A 82 -13.28 3.33 -9.22
C ILE A 82 -12.68 3.64 -10.58
N THR A 83 -13.25 4.59 -11.29
CA THR A 83 -12.91 4.93 -12.67
C THR A 83 -12.65 6.42 -12.83
N GLU A 84 -11.96 6.79 -13.91
CA GLU A 84 -11.68 8.21 -14.23
C GLU A 84 -12.95 9.06 -14.19
N GLY A 85 -12.87 10.21 -13.52
CA GLY A 85 -13.97 11.15 -13.33
C GLY A 85 -14.77 10.93 -12.04
N ASP A 86 -14.47 9.88 -11.27
CA ASP A 86 -15.12 9.61 -10.00
C ASP A 86 -14.58 10.49 -8.86
N THR A 87 -15.50 10.95 -8.01
CA THR A 87 -15.16 11.50 -6.69
C THR A 87 -15.38 10.43 -5.64
N VAL A 88 -14.33 10.02 -4.95
CA VAL A 88 -14.36 8.97 -3.92
C VAL A 88 -14.33 9.62 -2.54
N LEU A 89 -15.42 9.45 -1.80
CA LEU A 89 -15.49 9.82 -0.39
C LEU A 89 -15.04 8.65 0.48
N ILE A 90 -13.97 8.84 1.22
CA ILE A 90 -13.42 7.87 2.16
C ILE A 90 -14.04 8.13 3.53
N THR A 91 -14.76 7.13 4.05
CA THR A 91 -15.54 7.21 5.30
C THR A 91 -15.32 5.99 6.19
N HIS A 92 -15.75 6.07 7.45
CA HIS A 92 -15.77 4.98 8.40
C HIS A 92 -17.14 4.86 9.06
N ASP A 93 -17.66 3.65 9.20
CA ASP A 93 -18.96 3.36 9.81
C ASP A 93 -18.92 3.32 11.34
N GLY A 94 -17.74 3.41 11.96
CA GLY A 94 -17.52 3.34 13.39
C GLY A 94 -17.44 1.91 13.97
N GLU A 95 -17.81 0.88 13.19
CA GLU A 95 -17.91 -0.50 13.67
C GLU A 95 -16.90 -1.44 12.98
N SER A 96 -16.59 -1.19 11.71
CA SER A 96 -15.72 -2.03 10.90
C SER A 96 -14.23 -1.79 11.19
N GLU A 97 -13.38 -2.74 10.78
CA GLU A 97 -11.92 -2.60 10.88
C GLU A 97 -11.28 -2.02 9.61
N GLU A 98 -12.11 -1.55 8.67
CA GLU A 98 -11.73 -1.14 7.32
C GLU A 98 -12.44 0.18 6.97
N LEU A 99 -11.91 0.94 6.01
CA LEU A 99 -12.56 2.15 5.50
C LEU A 99 -13.53 1.80 4.37
N SER A 100 -14.60 2.58 4.27
CA SER A 100 -15.57 2.51 3.18
C SER A 100 -15.25 3.57 2.12
N PHE A 101 -15.44 3.22 0.85
CA PHE A 101 -15.20 4.08 -0.29
C PHE A 101 -16.52 4.31 -1.02
N GLU A 102 -17.09 5.50 -0.82
CA GLU A 102 -18.32 5.91 -1.49
C GLU A 102 -17.99 6.65 -2.78
N VAL A 103 -18.23 6.00 -3.91
CA VAL A 103 -18.01 6.60 -5.23
C VAL A 103 -19.22 7.45 -5.59
N LYS A 104 -18.98 8.74 -5.84
CA LYS A 104 -19.94 9.65 -6.46
C LYS A 104 -19.50 9.81 -7.92
N GLU A 105 -20.29 9.23 -8.81
CA GLU A 105 -20.10 9.34 -10.25
C GLU A 105 -20.19 10.81 -10.65
N GLY A 106 -19.04 11.40 -10.98
CA GLY A 106 -18.96 12.73 -11.58
C GLY A 106 -19.41 12.63 -13.04
N GLU A 107 -20.26 13.54 -13.48
CA GLU A 107 -20.73 13.57 -14.87
C GLU A 107 -19.52 13.70 -15.83
N ALA A 108 -19.23 12.63 -16.56
CA ALA A 108 -18.05 12.44 -17.39
C ALA A 108 -17.79 13.52 -18.45
N PRO A 109 -16.58 13.51 -19.03
CA PRO A 109 -16.51 13.24 -20.45
C PRO A 109 -15.73 11.95 -20.73
N THR A 110 -16.45 11.00 -21.33
CA THR A 110 -15.97 9.84 -22.08
C THR A 110 -14.65 10.07 -22.81
N GLU A 111 -13.66 9.21 -22.58
CA GLU A 111 -13.02 8.39 -23.62
C GLU A 111 -12.11 7.32 -22.98
N ALA A 112 -12.54 6.07 -23.06
CA ALA A 112 -11.68 4.92 -22.78
C ALA A 112 -10.47 4.88 -23.74
N PRO A 113 -9.40 4.21 -23.33
CA PRO A 113 -8.94 3.12 -24.17
C PRO A 113 -8.79 1.82 -23.38
N THR A 114 -9.55 0.84 -23.86
CA THR A 114 -9.25 -0.59 -23.85
C THR A 114 -7.75 -0.92 -23.78
N ALA A 115 -7.40 -1.77 -22.81
CA ALA A 115 -6.40 -2.80 -23.01
C ALA A 115 -6.86 -4.09 -22.29
N GLU A 116 -7.68 -4.88 -22.99
CA GLU A 116 -7.53 -6.34 -22.96
C GLU A 116 -6.05 -6.64 -23.35
N THR A 117 -5.28 -7.59 -22.81
CA THR A 117 -5.57 -9.00 -22.56
C THR A 117 -4.36 -9.62 -21.82
N GLU A 118 -4.58 -10.78 -21.17
CA GLU A 118 -3.64 -11.92 -20.97
C GLU A 118 -3.01 -12.13 -19.59
N GLY A 119 -3.76 -12.81 -18.72
CA GLY A 119 -3.28 -14.08 -18.17
C GLY A 119 -4.22 -15.20 -18.64
N PRO A 120 -3.88 -16.50 -18.52
CA PRO A 120 -2.66 -17.12 -18.01
C PRO A 120 -2.09 -18.21 -18.98
N THR A 121 -0.80 -18.58 -18.89
CA THR A 121 -0.34 -19.98 -19.05
C THR A 121 1.15 -20.07 -18.72
N ASN A 122 1.51 -20.58 -17.55
CA ASN A 122 2.84 -21.16 -17.36
C ASN A 122 2.75 -22.64 -17.76
N GLY A 123 2.84 -22.89 -19.07
CA GLY A 123 3.04 -24.21 -19.64
C GLY A 123 4.54 -24.45 -19.79
N GLU A 124 4.99 -25.57 -19.24
CA GLU A 124 6.33 -26.12 -19.39
C GLU A 124 6.81 -26.08 -20.85
N PRO A 125 8.05 -25.64 -21.13
CA PRO A 125 8.77 -26.09 -22.31
C PRO A 125 9.77 -27.19 -21.92
N GLU A 126 9.47 -28.41 -22.35
CA GLU A 126 10.46 -29.44 -22.58
C GLU A 126 11.50 -28.92 -23.59
N VAL A 127 12.77 -28.81 -23.17
CA VAL A 127 13.90 -28.65 -24.08
C VAL A 127 14.58 -30.00 -24.23
N SER A 128 14.49 -30.53 -25.45
CA SER A 128 15.29 -31.66 -25.93
C SER A 128 16.22 -31.18 -27.05
N THR A 129 17.40 -31.80 -27.04
CA THR A 129 18.46 -31.88 -28.08
C THR A 129 19.41 -30.68 -28.17
N GLU A 130 20.72 -30.80 -28.39
CA GLU A 130 21.70 -31.90 -28.43
C GLU A 130 23.10 -31.23 -28.49
N ASP A 131 24.12 -31.91 -27.95
CA ASP A 131 25.54 -31.94 -28.36
C ASP A 131 26.42 -30.65 -28.41
N VAL A 132 27.46 -30.59 -27.56
CA VAL A 132 28.88 -30.83 -27.94
C VAL A 132 29.84 -30.51 -26.78
N ALA A 133 30.62 -31.54 -26.43
CA ALA A 133 32.00 -31.60 -25.92
C ALA A 133 32.61 -30.48 -25.02
N GLY A 134 33.25 -30.94 -23.93
CA GLY A 134 34.67 -30.61 -23.72
C GLY A 134 35.13 -30.20 -22.31
N GLN A 135 35.94 -31.09 -21.72
CA GLN A 135 37.01 -30.84 -20.73
C GLN A 135 36.65 -30.57 -19.24
N ALA A 136 37.08 -31.51 -18.41
CA ALA A 136 37.29 -31.42 -16.95
C ALA A 136 38.69 -30.80 -16.63
N PRO A 137 39.21 -30.83 -15.38
CA PRO A 137 38.64 -30.72 -14.02
C PRO A 137 39.36 -29.64 -13.16
N THR A 138 39.20 -29.72 -11.82
CA THR A 138 39.98 -29.10 -10.72
C THR A 138 39.53 -27.70 -10.29
N ASP A 139 39.44 -27.32 -9.00
CA ASP A 139 39.83 -27.97 -7.76
C ASP A 139 39.08 -27.31 -6.56
N GLU A 140 39.14 -28.01 -5.42
CA GLU A 140 39.20 -27.47 -4.04
C GLU A 140 38.00 -26.78 -3.33
N ASN A 141 37.64 -27.41 -2.20
CA ASN A 141 37.59 -26.85 -0.84
C ASN A 141 36.21 -26.77 -0.12
N GLY A 142 35.98 -27.76 0.76
CA GLY A 142 36.07 -27.49 2.21
C GLY A 142 34.79 -27.19 3.00
N SER A 143 34.56 -28.03 4.03
CA SER A 143 33.73 -27.82 5.23
C SER A 143 32.22 -27.68 5.03
N GLY A 144 31.36 -28.52 5.58
CA GLY A 144 31.43 -29.19 6.86
C GLY A 144 30.32 -28.66 7.77
N LYS A 145 29.38 -29.54 8.14
CA LYS A 145 28.86 -29.74 9.50
C LYS A 145 27.47 -30.39 9.47
N THR A 146 27.49 -31.62 9.96
CA THR A 146 26.39 -32.33 10.58
C THR A 146 25.96 -31.61 11.86
N SER A 147 24.67 -31.61 12.17
CA SER A 147 24.16 -31.65 13.56
C SER A 147 22.68 -32.04 13.58
N THR A 148 22.50 -33.35 13.82
CA THR A 148 21.58 -33.95 14.79
C THR A 148 21.12 -33.05 15.94
N ALA A 149 19.83 -33.05 16.25
CA ALA A 149 19.27 -33.42 17.57
C ALA A 149 17.74 -33.26 17.54
N ALA A 150 17.06 -34.40 17.61
CA ALA A 150 15.70 -34.51 18.14
C ALA A 150 15.82 -34.89 19.62
N GLU A 151 14.70 -34.73 20.34
CA GLU A 151 14.40 -35.24 21.70
C GLU A 151 14.62 -34.24 22.84
N GLU A 152 13.51 -33.81 23.46
CA GLU A 152 13.35 -33.72 24.92
C GLU A 152 11.87 -34.03 25.25
N ASP A 153 11.68 -34.98 26.18
CA ASP A 153 10.50 -35.24 27.03
C ASP A 153 10.82 -34.70 28.44
#